data_AF-A0A8T2PUI1-F1
#
_entry.id   AF-A0A8T2PUI1-F1
#
_cell.length_a   1.000
_cell.length_b   1.000
_cell.length_c   1.000
_cell.angle_alpha   90.00
_cell.angle_beta   90.00
_cell.angle_gamma   90.00
#
_symmetry.space_group_name_H-M   'P 1'
#
loop_
_entity.id
_entity.type
_entity.pdbx_description
1 polymer ?
#
loop_
_entity_poly.entity_id
_entity_poly.type
_entity_poly.pdbx_seq_one_letter_code
_entity_poly.pdbx_strand_id
1 'polypeptide(L)'
;MDSLDALGEEISGMARCPYDAKHANVALFADGKLYSATVTDFLAIDAVIYRSLGDSPTLRTVKHDSKWLKGEWTSPPAYGEARTAQ
;
A
#
# COMPACT_ATOMS: atom_id res chain seq x y z
N MET A 1 -0.52 -26.07 -15.14
CA MET A 1 -1.50 -25.34 -14.29
C MET A 1 -1.53 -23.96 -14.89
N ASP A 2 -2.44 -23.71 -15.82
CA ASP A 2 -2.37 -22.58 -16.76
C ASP A 2 -3.72 -21.88 -16.95
N SER A 3 -4.74 -22.22 -16.14
CA SER A 3 -6.01 -21.49 -16.13
C SER A 3 -5.93 -20.29 -15.20
N LEU A 4 -6.52 -19.16 -15.62
CA LEU A 4 -6.58 -17.90 -14.85
C LEU A 4 -7.73 -17.91 -13.83
N ASP A 5 -8.05 -19.07 -13.27
CA ASP A 5 -9.09 -19.21 -12.28
C ASP A 5 -8.57 -18.76 -10.91
N ALA A 6 -9.36 -17.95 -10.20
CA ALA A 6 -9.02 -17.55 -8.84
C ALA A 6 -9.09 -18.76 -7.90
N LEU A 7 -8.00 -19.00 -7.17
CA LEU A 7 -7.90 -20.07 -6.17
C LEU A 7 -7.66 -19.46 -4.79
N GLY A 8 -8.33 -20.01 -3.77
CA GLY A 8 -8.21 -19.54 -2.38
C GLY A 8 -9.27 -18.51 -1.99
N GLU A 9 -9.11 -17.94 -0.79
CA GLU A 9 -10.03 -16.93 -0.26
C GLU A 9 -9.62 -15.52 -0.68
N GLU A 10 -10.62 -14.65 -0.85
CA GLU A 10 -10.39 -13.23 -1.08
C GLU A 10 -9.80 -12.57 0.17
N ILE A 11 -8.77 -11.74 -0.03
CA ILE A 11 -8.15 -10.94 1.02
C ILE A 11 -8.56 -9.47 0.86
N SER A 12 -8.65 -8.75 1.98
CA SER A 12 -8.99 -7.32 1.95
C SER A 12 -7.99 -6.51 1.10
N GLY A 13 -8.51 -5.67 0.20
CA GLY A 13 -7.72 -4.74 -0.62
C GLY A 13 -7.33 -3.45 0.11
N MET A 14 -7.85 -3.20 1.31
CA MET A 14 -7.56 -1.98 2.07
C MET A 14 -6.05 -1.82 2.29
N ALA A 15 -5.52 -0.61 2.04
CA ALA A 15 -4.08 -0.30 2.06
C ALA A 15 -3.21 -1.06 1.02
N ARG A 16 -3.80 -1.91 0.17
CA ARG A 16 -3.09 -2.69 -0.87
C ARG A 16 -3.47 -2.24 -2.29
N CYS A 17 -4.72 -1.86 -2.50
CA CYS A 17 -5.28 -1.42 -3.77
C CYS A 17 -6.11 -0.15 -3.53
N PRO A 18 -6.05 0.87 -4.43
CA PRO A 18 -6.86 2.09 -4.28
C PRO A 18 -8.36 1.84 -4.49
N TYR A 19 -9.18 2.71 -3.91
CA TYR A 19 -10.63 2.72 -4.12
C TYR A 19 -11.03 3.30 -5.49
N ASP A 20 -10.30 4.29 -6.00
CA ASP A 20 -10.49 4.88 -7.34
C ASP A 20 -9.40 4.36 -8.28
N ALA A 21 -9.81 3.84 -9.44
CA ALA A 21 -8.90 3.36 -10.49
C ALA A 21 -7.99 4.45 -11.07
N LYS A 22 -8.32 5.73 -10.87
CA LYS A 22 -7.48 6.87 -11.27
C LYS A 22 -6.37 7.18 -10.27
N HIS A 23 -6.44 6.68 -9.05
CA HIS A 23 -5.40 6.91 -8.06
C HIS A 23 -4.18 6.06 -8.37
N ALA A 24 -3.03 6.72 -8.49
CA ALA A 24 -1.79 6.01 -8.65
C ALA A 24 -1.45 5.23 -7.37
N ASN A 25 -0.98 3.99 -7.54
CA ASN A 25 -0.60 3.12 -6.44
C ASN A 25 0.69 2.36 -6.76
N VAL A 26 1.33 1.84 -5.71
CA VAL A 26 2.47 0.93 -5.81
C VAL A 26 2.13 -0.36 -5.10
N ALA A 27 2.52 -1.49 -5.69
CA ALA A 27 2.47 -2.81 -5.07
C ALA A 27 3.72 -3.59 -5.52
N LEU A 28 4.48 -4.13 -4.56
CA LEU A 28 5.70 -4.88 -4.78
C LEU A 28 5.76 -6.07 -3.82
N PHE A 29 6.07 -7.25 -4.36
CA PHE A 29 6.42 -8.40 -3.54
C PHE A 29 7.95 -8.50 -3.39
N ALA A 30 8.42 -8.61 -2.16
CA ALA A 30 9.81 -8.89 -1.82
C ALA A 30 9.87 -9.79 -0.58
N ASP A 31 10.67 -10.85 -0.62
CA ASP A 31 10.84 -11.81 0.49
C ASP A 31 9.53 -12.35 1.07
N GLY A 32 8.56 -12.66 0.19
CA GLY A 32 7.24 -13.16 0.58
C GLY A 32 6.31 -12.13 1.22
N LYS A 33 6.69 -10.85 1.23
CA LYS A 33 5.94 -9.74 1.83
C LYS A 33 5.46 -8.80 0.74
N LEU A 34 4.25 -8.29 0.90
CA LEU A 34 3.66 -7.26 0.05
C LEU A 34 3.94 -5.88 0.65
N TYR A 35 4.63 -5.06 -0.11
CA TYR A 35 4.82 -3.65 0.13
C TYR A 35 3.88 -2.88 -0.79
N SER A 36 3.04 -2.03 -0.24
CA SER A 36 2.08 -1.23 -1.00
C SER A 36 2.11 0.22 -0.59
N ALA A 37 1.76 1.10 -1.51
CA ALA A 37 1.56 2.51 -1.25
C ALA A 37 0.28 2.97 -1.96
N THR A 38 -0.71 3.39 -1.17
CA THR A 38 -2.04 3.79 -1.63
C THR A 38 -2.77 4.54 -0.51
N VAL A 39 -4.06 4.83 -0.70
CA VAL A 39 -4.95 5.38 0.32
C VAL A 39 -5.75 4.28 1.02
N THR A 40 -6.06 4.48 2.31
CA THR A 40 -6.78 3.49 3.13
C THR A 40 -8.26 3.80 3.30
N ASP A 41 -8.69 5.00 2.91
CA ASP A 41 -10.06 5.48 3.04
C ASP A 41 -10.62 5.99 1.71
N PHE A 42 -11.95 5.98 1.62
CA PHE A 42 -12.66 6.41 0.41
C PHE A 42 -12.43 7.89 0.07
N LEU A 43 -12.24 8.73 1.10
CA LEU A 43 -11.99 10.16 0.93
C LEU A 43 -10.55 10.48 0.50
N ALA A 44 -9.68 9.46 0.38
CA ALA A 44 -8.27 9.61 0.02
C ALA A 44 -7.47 10.55 0.96
N ILE A 45 -7.83 10.58 2.24
CA ILE A 45 -7.19 11.43 3.26
C ILE A 45 -6.03 10.68 3.91
N ASP A 46 -6.20 9.39 4.19
CA ASP A 46 -5.24 8.57 4.91
C ASP A 46 -4.39 7.76 3.93
N ALA A 47 -3.44 8.45 3.31
CA ALA A 47 -2.42 7.84 2.49
C ALA A 47 -1.38 7.10 3.33
N VAL A 48 -0.91 5.96 2.83
CA VAL A 48 -0.10 5.03 3.59
C VAL A 48 0.96 4.35 2.74
N ILE A 49 2.12 4.10 3.35
CA ILE A 49 3.04 3.05 2.90
C ILE A 49 2.89 1.88 3.88
N TYR A 50 2.57 0.71 3.33
CA TYR A 50 2.07 -0.43 4.05
C TYR A 50 2.88 -1.68 3.71
N ARG A 51 3.19 -2.49 4.72
CA ARG A 51 3.77 -3.83 4.53
C ARG A 51 2.83 -4.86 5.15
N SER A 52 2.42 -5.85 4.38
CA SER A 52 1.56 -6.95 4.84
C SER A 52 1.91 -8.27 4.16
N LEU A 53 1.22 -9.34 4.55
CA LEU A 53 1.49 -10.71 4.09
C LEU A 53 2.87 -11.23 4.50
N GLY A 54 3.04 -12.55 4.37
CA GLY A 54 4.20 -13.28 4.88
C GLY A 54 4.19 -13.42 6.41
N ASP A 55 5.21 -14.09 6.95
CA ASP A 55 5.34 -14.38 8.39
C ASP A 55 5.88 -13.17 9.19
N SER A 56 5.64 -11.95 8.72
CA SER A 56 6.12 -10.71 9.34
C SER A 56 4.97 -9.85 9.84
N PRO A 57 5.15 -9.11 10.94
CA PRO A 57 4.15 -8.15 11.39
C PRO A 57 3.86 -7.10 10.32
N THR A 58 2.58 -6.75 10.23
CA THR A 58 2.09 -5.64 9.43
C THR A 58 2.70 -4.32 9.92
N LEU A 59 3.21 -3.50 8.99
CA LEU A 59 3.72 -2.16 9.28
C LEU A 59 3.00 -1.12 8.45
N ARG A 60 2.85 0.09 8.98
CA ARG A 60 2.33 1.26 8.26
C ARG A 60 3.02 2.55 8.70
N THR A 61 3.05 3.54 7.84
CA THR A 61 3.46 4.90 8.20
C THR A 61 2.50 5.52 9.24
N VAL A 62 3.03 6.45 10.04
CA VAL A 62 2.23 7.17 11.04
C VAL A 62 1.14 7.98 10.34
N LYS A 63 -0.11 7.74 10.74
CA LYS A 63 -1.29 8.41 10.18
C LYS A 63 -1.28 9.90 10.54
N HIS A 64 -1.63 10.74 9.57
CA HIS A 64 -1.74 12.20 9.69
C HIS A 64 -0.47 12.93 10.16
N ASP A 65 0.70 12.30 10.08
CA ASP A 65 1.96 12.99 10.34
C ASP A 65 2.56 13.49 9.03
N SER A 66 2.42 14.79 8.78
CA SER A 66 2.93 15.44 7.56
C SER A 66 4.45 15.40 7.40
N LYS A 67 5.21 15.01 8.43
CA LYS A 67 6.65 14.75 8.32
C LYS A 67 6.94 13.42 7.61
N TRP A 68 5.97 12.50 7.65
CA TRP A 68 6.02 11.18 7.02
C TRP A 68 5.57 11.24 5.57
N LEU A 69 4.38 11.78 5.34
CA LEU A 69 3.75 11.87 4.03
C LEU A 69 3.10 13.24 3.89
N LYS A 70 3.47 13.99 2.84
CA LYS A 70 2.94 15.33 2.57
C LYS A 70 2.51 15.45 1.11
N GLY A 71 1.27 15.86 0.88
CA GLY A 71 0.75 16.17 -0.45
C GLY A 71 -0.36 15.24 -0.92
N GLU A 72 -1.15 15.74 -1.87
CA GLU A 72 -2.13 14.95 -2.63
C GLU A 72 -1.39 13.85 -3.39
N TRP A 73 -1.77 12.59 -3.17
CA TRP A 73 -1.23 11.42 -3.86
C TRP A 73 -1.71 11.40 -5.32
N THR A 74 -1.23 12.35 -6.11
CA THR A 74 -1.42 12.39 -7.57
C THR A 74 -0.38 11.52 -8.28
N SER A 75 0.72 11.20 -7.60
CA SER A 75 1.75 10.25 -8.02
C SER A 75 2.37 9.58 -6.79
N PRO A 76 2.74 8.27 -6.85
CA PRO A 76 3.42 7.63 -5.73
C PRO A 76 4.84 8.19 -5.61
N PRO A 77 5.38 8.38 -4.39
CA PRO A 77 6.76 8.79 -4.21
C PRO A 77 7.68 7.76 -4.87
N ALA A 78 8.70 8.25 -5.57
CA ALA A 78 9.68 7.39 -6.21
C ALA A 78 10.34 6.49 -5.15
N TYR A 79 10.68 5.26 -5.56
CA TYR A 79 11.40 4.30 -4.72
C TYR A 79 12.67 4.97 -4.14
N GLY A 80 12.69 5.23 -2.83
CA GLY A 80 13.80 5.90 -2.13
C GLY A 80 13.45 7.18 -1.35
N GLU A 81 12.27 7.77 -1.55
CA GLU A 81 11.87 9.01 -0.85
C GLU A 81 11.13 8.76 0.48
N ALA A 82 10.56 7.57 0.64
CA ALA A 82 9.92 7.13 1.87
C ALA A 82 10.99 6.83 2.93
N ARG A 83 11.31 7.82 3.77
CA ARG A 83 12.13 7.58 4.96
C ARG A 83 11.38 6.59 5.84
N THR A 84 12.01 5.45 6.13
CA THR A 84 11.46 4.41 7.01
C THR A 84 11.23 4.97 8.41
N ALA A 85 10.08 4.68 9.01
CA ALA A 85 9.83 4.89 10.44
C ALA A 85 10.71 3.96 11.23
N GLN A 86 11.56 4.57 12.05
CA GLN A 86 12.03 3.97 13.29
C GLN A 86 10.84 3.72 14.21
#